data_AF-A0A839WH31-F1
#
_entry.id   AF-A0A839WH31-F1
#
_cell.length_a   1.000
_cell.length_b   1.000
_cell.length_c   1.000
_cell.angle_alpha   90.00
_cell.angle_beta   90.00
_cell.angle_gamma   90.00
#
_symmetry.space_group_name_H-M   'P 1'
#
loop_
_entity.id
_entity.type
_entity.pdbx_description
1 polymer ?
#
loop_
_entity_poly.entity_id
_entity_poly.type
_entity_poly.pdbx_seq_one_letter_code
_entity_poly.pdbx_strand_id
1 'polypeptide(L)'
;MKSFFLIFKSEIFAGAGIVLLLAGCGFYSHIGWNLLFLLGSVLFFFAALKCKPRNVKASDEPVLSPEKRYLVFFIIGPYASRWFIDGETATDDDPHSQAVWITEPEAQNLASRLSLARQRYKNARFMAYFPLLPDGHITADALISQLEQWRHALGLLTSQHPLPCLLAIYAQLSQERLSWDPDSAIWSGDANISFSHTLSLEDARKALFEQLRQGYASDSLFALQRYALSENLFHWMDKTGIMNALNKIFLLPGIKLNSLLVADYGTGFVRHGAWSRWLQERFGLLPVLSGSGTTLPFPQIHNSEYTLTQYNPTGGKVVYEKPIKKWPVRLWGTVLIIALSMGVAAWTEMYRSKQVQLKLQQFSQIDTAAWQDKFDALDALEYDRQELLACQNRLIFLNWGFSRCAQLISQIDSATEEFHRLALYNATQSLSLFAPGEADIIPSTQSDLKALIPVFKRSTNTRFLIIGHADNTGSHQNNMQLSKRRADTVRDFLVAQSGLPKDIFITQGVGDTQPMTREDSDAAHLKNRRIEIIPLIQNHLIN
;
A
#
# COMPACT_ATOMS: atom_id res chain seq x y z
N MET A 1 -34.93 -8.07 31.07
CA MET A 1 -33.76 -9.00 31.00
C MET A 1 -34.05 -10.28 30.22
N LYS A 2 -35.22 -10.94 30.35
CA LYS A 2 -35.50 -12.20 29.61
C LYS A 2 -35.59 -12.07 28.07
N SER A 3 -36.14 -10.98 27.51
CA SER A 3 -36.14 -10.76 26.05
C SER A 3 -34.78 -10.36 25.45
N PHE A 4 -33.82 -9.94 26.29
CA PHE A 4 -32.47 -9.56 25.85
C PHE A 4 -31.61 -10.80 25.52
N PHE A 5 -31.91 -11.93 26.17
CA PHE A 5 -31.17 -13.19 26.00
C PHE A 5 -31.65 -14.03 24.80
N LEU A 6 -32.91 -13.86 24.36
CA LEU A 6 -33.50 -14.66 23.28
C LEU A 6 -33.12 -14.15 21.88
N ILE A 7 -32.97 -12.84 21.70
CA ILE A 7 -32.58 -12.27 20.39
C ILE A 7 -31.07 -12.44 20.16
N PHE A 8 -30.25 -12.33 21.22
CA PHE A 8 -28.79 -12.56 21.19
C PHE A 8 -28.43 -13.99 20.77
N LYS A 9 -29.32 -14.97 21.00
CA LYS A 9 -29.13 -16.37 20.60
C LYS A 9 -29.41 -16.63 19.13
N SER A 10 -30.20 -15.83 18.41
CA SER A 10 -30.66 -16.22 17.07
C SER A 10 -29.71 -15.78 15.93
N GLU A 11 -29.19 -14.55 15.97
CA GLU A 11 -28.35 -14.03 14.88
C GLU A 11 -26.87 -14.42 15.01
N ILE A 12 -26.36 -14.55 16.25
CA ILE A 12 -24.96 -14.97 16.49
C ILE A 12 -24.80 -16.48 16.32
N PHE A 13 -25.79 -17.31 16.69
CA PHE A 13 -25.71 -18.77 16.43
C PHE A 13 -25.91 -19.12 14.95
N ALA A 14 -26.68 -18.33 14.19
CA ALA A 14 -26.78 -18.53 12.75
C ALA A 14 -25.44 -18.25 12.04
N GLY A 15 -24.74 -17.18 12.43
CA GLY A 15 -23.40 -16.87 11.92
C GLY A 15 -22.32 -17.85 12.41
N ALA A 16 -22.30 -18.15 13.71
CA ALA A 16 -21.31 -19.06 14.31
C ALA A 16 -21.53 -20.53 13.90
N GLY A 17 -22.79 -20.96 13.69
CA GLY A 17 -23.13 -22.30 13.25
C GLY A 17 -22.71 -22.57 11.80
N ILE A 18 -22.83 -21.58 10.91
CA ILE A 18 -22.33 -21.67 9.52
C ILE A 18 -20.79 -21.70 9.50
N VAL A 19 -20.13 -20.91 10.36
CA VAL A 19 -18.66 -20.91 10.48
C VAL A 19 -18.13 -22.24 11.02
N LEU A 20 -18.81 -22.85 12.00
CA LEU A 20 -18.46 -24.18 12.52
C LEU A 20 -18.79 -25.32 11.56
N LEU A 21 -19.89 -25.25 10.80
CA LEU A 21 -20.24 -26.22 9.77
C LEU A 21 -19.27 -26.19 8.57
N LEU A 22 -18.77 -24.99 8.20
CA LEU A 22 -17.79 -24.85 7.12
C LEU A 22 -16.35 -25.18 7.56
N ALA A 23 -16.02 -25.00 8.84
CA ALA A 23 -14.75 -25.48 9.41
C ALA A 23 -14.63 -27.02 9.38
N GLY A 24 -15.75 -27.73 9.38
CA GLY A 24 -15.78 -29.20 9.27
C GLY A 24 -15.59 -29.76 7.85
N CYS A 25 -15.59 -28.94 6.80
CA CYS A 25 -15.68 -29.41 5.41
C CYS A 25 -14.34 -29.45 4.62
N GLY A 26 -13.17 -29.30 5.26
CA GLY A 26 -11.89 -29.72 4.67
C GLY A 26 -11.40 -29.02 3.39
N PHE A 27 -12.01 -27.90 2.95
CA PHE A 27 -11.50 -27.10 1.84
C PHE A 27 -10.44 -26.09 2.34
N TYR A 28 -9.18 -26.51 2.32
CA TYR A 28 -8.04 -25.78 2.88
C TYR A 28 -7.48 -24.70 1.92
N SER A 29 -7.92 -23.45 2.11
CA SER A 29 -6.97 -22.33 2.05
C SER A 29 -7.33 -21.30 3.14
N HIS A 30 -6.50 -21.21 4.19
CA HIS A 30 -6.72 -20.35 5.36
C HIS A 30 -6.79 -18.85 5.03
N ILE A 31 -6.43 -18.48 3.80
CA ILE A 31 -6.46 -17.12 3.25
C ILE A 31 -7.89 -16.60 3.09
N GLY A 32 -8.80 -17.46 2.59
CA GLY A 32 -10.17 -17.08 2.32
C GLY A 32 -10.88 -16.61 3.58
N TRP A 33 -10.60 -17.25 4.71
CA TRP A 33 -11.19 -16.90 6.00
C TRP A 33 -10.70 -15.55 6.53
N ASN A 34 -9.39 -15.28 6.53
CA ASN A 34 -8.87 -13.99 7.01
C ASN A 34 -9.37 -12.82 6.14
N LEU A 35 -9.45 -13.02 4.83
CA LEU A 35 -10.01 -12.02 3.91
C LEU A 35 -11.51 -11.78 4.18
N LEU A 36 -12.26 -12.86 4.42
CA LEU A 36 -13.70 -12.82 4.68
C LEU A 36 -14.02 -12.21 6.06
N PHE A 37 -13.18 -12.44 7.07
CA PHE A 37 -13.27 -11.77 8.37
C PHE A 37 -12.90 -10.28 8.29
N LEU A 38 -11.90 -9.89 7.51
CA LEU A 38 -11.54 -8.49 7.27
C LEU A 38 -12.62 -7.75 6.47
N LEU A 39 -13.14 -8.37 5.41
CA LEU A 39 -14.28 -7.82 4.65
C LEU A 39 -15.54 -7.72 5.52
N GLY A 40 -15.80 -8.75 6.33
CA GLY A 40 -16.91 -8.77 7.29
C GLY A 40 -16.80 -7.68 8.35
N SER A 41 -15.60 -7.43 8.89
CA SER A 41 -15.39 -6.37 9.90
C SER A 41 -15.53 -4.97 9.29
N VAL A 42 -15.05 -4.75 8.07
CA VAL A 42 -15.23 -3.49 7.32
C VAL A 42 -16.72 -3.26 7.01
N LEU A 43 -17.43 -4.25 6.47
CA LEU A 43 -18.86 -4.15 6.19
C LEU A 43 -19.68 -3.90 7.46
N PHE A 44 -19.32 -4.55 8.57
CA PHE A 44 -19.98 -4.35 9.86
C PHE A 44 -19.68 -2.96 10.45
N PHE A 45 -18.47 -2.44 10.27
CA PHE A 45 -18.09 -1.08 10.66
C PHE A 45 -18.89 -0.03 9.87
N PHE A 46 -19.00 -0.19 8.54
CA PHE A 46 -19.84 0.69 7.70
C PHE A 46 -21.34 0.57 8.02
N ALA A 47 -21.83 -0.63 8.34
CA ALA A 47 -23.21 -0.82 8.81
C ALA A 47 -23.45 -0.24 10.22
N ALA A 48 -22.41 -0.17 11.05
CA ALA A 48 -22.47 0.49 12.37
C ALA A 48 -22.48 2.03 12.25
N LEU A 49 -21.90 2.59 11.19
CA LEU A 49 -21.92 4.01 10.85
C LEU A 49 -23.23 4.47 10.20
N LYS A 50 -24.01 3.57 9.57
CA LYS A 50 -25.35 3.89 9.07
C LYS A 50 -26.34 4.09 10.22
N CYS A 51 -26.53 5.33 10.64
CA CYS A 51 -27.69 5.74 11.42
C CYS A 51 -28.96 5.63 10.55
N LYS A 52 -29.91 4.78 10.96
CA LYS A 52 -31.23 4.74 10.32
C LYS A 52 -31.97 6.06 10.63
N PRO A 53 -32.66 6.69 9.67
CA PRO A 53 -33.43 7.89 9.94
C PRO A 53 -34.51 7.64 10.99
N ARG A 54 -34.74 8.68 11.80
CA ARG A 54 -35.63 8.71 12.94
C ARG A 54 -37.09 8.73 12.45
N ASN A 55 -37.84 7.66 12.66
CA ASN A 55 -39.29 7.71 12.45
C ASN A 55 -39.93 8.55 13.56
N VAL A 56 -40.29 9.78 13.23
CA VAL A 56 -41.17 10.62 14.06
C VAL A 56 -42.60 10.26 13.68
N LYS A 57 -43.39 9.76 14.65
CA LYS A 57 -44.85 9.73 14.49
C LYS A 57 -45.34 11.17 14.55
N ALA A 58 -45.88 11.64 13.44
CA ALA A 58 -46.57 12.92 13.35
C ALA A 58 -47.77 12.92 14.31
N SER A 59 -47.85 13.94 15.17
CA SER A 59 -49.12 14.38 15.73
C SER A 59 -49.80 15.24 14.65
N ASP A 60 -51.04 14.90 14.34
CA ASP A 60 -51.87 15.61 13.37
C ASP A 60 -52.13 17.05 13.83
N GLU A 61 -51.46 18.01 13.19
CA GLU A 61 -51.98 19.33 12.81
C GLU A 61 -50.90 20.08 11.99
N PRO A 62 -51.22 20.64 10.82
CA PRO A 62 -50.23 21.29 9.97
C PRO A 62 -49.98 22.72 10.49
N VAL A 63 -48.97 22.89 11.33
CA VAL A 63 -48.37 24.22 11.53
C VAL A 63 -47.50 24.50 10.32
N LEU A 64 -47.93 25.45 9.46
CA LEU A 64 -47.14 25.94 8.33
C LEU A 64 -45.72 26.27 8.82
N SER A 65 -44.75 25.49 8.35
CA SER A 65 -43.34 25.75 8.58
C SER A 65 -42.96 27.01 7.81
N PRO A 66 -42.20 27.96 8.39
CA PRO A 66 -41.75 29.13 7.64
C PRO A 66 -40.93 28.66 6.42
N GLU A 67 -41.23 29.19 5.24
CA GLU A 67 -40.55 28.84 3.98
C GLU A 67 -39.04 28.78 4.18
N LYS A 68 -38.43 27.60 4.07
CA LYS A 68 -36.98 27.44 4.11
C LYS A 68 -36.38 28.20 2.92
N ARG A 69 -35.74 29.34 3.17
CA ARG A 69 -34.96 30.08 2.17
C ARG A 69 -33.59 29.44 2.04
N TYR A 70 -33.35 28.70 0.96
CA TYR A 70 -32.07 28.07 0.68
C TYR A 70 -31.06 29.08 0.12
N LEU A 71 -29.81 28.98 0.53
CA LEU A 71 -28.67 29.60 -0.17
C LEU A 71 -28.03 28.53 -1.06
N VAL A 72 -27.91 28.78 -2.36
CA VAL A 72 -27.36 27.82 -3.32
C VAL A 72 -26.09 28.39 -3.93
N PHE A 73 -24.96 27.71 -3.72
CA PHE A 73 -23.69 28.00 -4.36
C PHE A 73 -23.52 27.17 -5.63
N PHE A 74 -23.25 27.85 -6.73
CA PHE A 74 -22.89 27.25 -8.01
C PHE A 74 -21.38 27.30 -8.17
N ILE A 75 -20.71 26.16 -8.03
CA ILE A 75 -19.27 26.01 -8.26
C ILE A 75 -19.05 26.02 -9.78
N ILE A 76 -18.43 27.09 -10.26
CA ILE A 76 -18.21 27.37 -11.68
C ILE A 76 -16.73 27.67 -11.94
N GLY A 77 -16.29 27.65 -13.20
CA GLY A 77 -14.91 27.95 -13.55
C GLY A 77 -14.10 26.70 -13.88
N PRO A 78 -12.85 26.88 -14.35
CA PRO A 78 -12.09 25.83 -15.03
C PRO A 78 -11.68 24.66 -14.14
N TYR A 79 -11.90 24.81 -12.84
CA TYR A 79 -11.43 23.90 -11.80
C TYR A 79 -12.58 23.26 -10.99
N ALA A 80 -13.83 23.58 -11.33
CA ALA A 80 -15.02 23.00 -10.70
C ALA A 80 -15.04 21.47 -10.83
N SER A 81 -14.86 20.93 -12.05
CA SER A 81 -14.97 19.50 -12.36
C SER A 81 -13.88 18.62 -11.75
N ARG A 82 -12.68 19.16 -11.57
CA ARG A 82 -11.50 18.37 -11.25
C ARG A 82 -11.26 18.22 -9.75
N TRP A 83 -11.76 19.16 -8.95
CA TRP A 83 -11.51 19.20 -7.51
C TRP A 83 -12.78 19.20 -6.64
N PHE A 84 -13.97 19.35 -7.25
CA PHE A 84 -15.26 19.34 -6.55
C PHE A 84 -16.24 18.31 -7.16
N ILE A 85 -15.77 17.06 -7.25
CA ILE A 85 -16.41 15.94 -7.99
C ILE A 85 -17.75 15.47 -7.37
N ASP A 86 -17.96 15.68 -6.07
CA ASP A 86 -19.20 15.28 -5.39
C ASP A 86 -20.29 16.35 -5.55
N GLY A 87 -20.88 16.39 -6.75
CA GLY A 87 -21.80 17.42 -7.26
C GLY A 87 -23.18 17.54 -6.60
N GLU A 88 -23.37 17.15 -5.35
CA GLU A 88 -24.57 17.47 -4.54
C GLU A 88 -24.28 17.19 -3.05
N THR A 89 -23.24 17.81 -2.47
CA THR A 89 -23.11 17.85 -1.01
C THR A 89 -24.11 18.86 -0.46
N ALA A 90 -25.37 18.45 -0.33
CA ALA A 90 -26.20 19.00 0.73
C ALA A 90 -25.51 18.55 2.03
N THR A 91 -24.82 19.46 2.71
CA THR A 91 -24.28 19.23 4.04
C THR A 91 -25.45 19.12 5.02
N ASP A 92 -26.22 18.02 4.92
CA ASP A 92 -27.31 17.67 5.85
C ASP A 92 -26.78 17.31 7.25
N ASP A 93 -25.44 17.15 7.40
CA ASP A 93 -24.79 16.82 8.68
C ASP A 93 -24.34 18.05 9.49
N ASP A 94 -24.40 19.27 8.95
CA ASP A 94 -24.24 20.49 9.74
C ASP A 94 -25.59 21.23 9.87
N PRO A 95 -26.28 21.12 11.01
CA PRO A 95 -27.54 21.83 11.27
C PRO A 95 -27.42 23.36 11.24
N HIS A 96 -26.21 23.91 11.09
CA HIS A 96 -25.93 25.33 10.92
C HIS A 96 -25.66 25.77 9.47
N SER A 97 -25.34 24.85 8.54
CA SER A 97 -25.03 25.21 7.14
C SER A 97 -26.28 25.11 6.24
N GLN A 98 -26.97 26.23 6.02
CA GLN A 98 -28.16 26.29 5.14
C GLN A 98 -27.80 26.42 3.64
N ALA A 99 -26.60 25.98 3.24
CA ALA A 99 -26.03 26.21 1.91
C ALA A 99 -25.96 24.92 1.09
N VAL A 100 -26.52 24.93 -0.13
CA VAL A 100 -26.46 23.83 -1.09
C VAL A 100 -25.38 24.13 -2.13
N TRP A 101 -24.42 23.23 -2.32
CA TRP A 101 -23.36 23.39 -3.33
C TRP A 101 -23.65 22.53 -4.56
N ILE A 102 -23.65 23.15 -5.74
CA ILE A 102 -23.90 22.51 -7.02
C ILE A 102 -22.69 22.76 -7.92
N THR A 103 -22.03 21.69 -8.37
CA THR A 103 -20.89 21.78 -9.28
C THR A 103 -21.36 21.76 -10.73
N GLU A 104 -20.92 22.74 -11.52
CA GLU A 104 -21.09 22.72 -12.98
C GLU A 104 -19.73 22.57 -13.69
N PRO A 105 -19.43 21.38 -14.24
CA PRO A 105 -18.12 21.10 -14.82
C PRO A 105 -17.89 21.75 -16.20
N GLU A 106 -18.95 21.96 -16.97
CA GLU A 106 -18.84 22.39 -18.37
C GLU A 106 -19.44 23.77 -18.58
N ALA A 107 -18.60 24.71 -19.05
CA ALA A 107 -19.02 26.10 -19.27
C ALA A 107 -20.27 26.20 -20.17
N GLN A 108 -20.38 25.33 -21.18
CA GLN A 108 -21.51 25.33 -22.14
C GLN A 108 -22.85 24.97 -21.49
N ASN A 109 -22.85 24.18 -20.41
CA ASN A 109 -24.07 23.70 -19.76
C ASN A 109 -24.57 24.64 -18.66
N LEU A 110 -23.79 25.66 -18.30
CA LEU A 110 -24.07 26.58 -17.20
C LEU A 110 -25.47 27.20 -17.26
N ALA A 111 -25.87 27.74 -18.41
CA ALA A 111 -27.16 28.40 -18.56
C ALA A 111 -28.33 27.44 -18.32
N SER A 112 -28.24 26.21 -18.88
CA SER A 112 -29.25 25.16 -18.71
C SER A 112 -29.34 24.72 -17.24
N ARG A 113 -28.20 24.49 -16.60
CA ARG A 113 -28.14 23.97 -15.22
C ARG A 113 -28.58 25.00 -14.19
N LEU A 114 -28.24 26.27 -14.39
CA LEU A 114 -28.76 27.37 -13.59
C LEU A 114 -30.28 27.50 -13.73
N SER A 115 -30.83 27.32 -14.93
CA SER A 115 -32.28 27.35 -15.14
C SER A 115 -33.01 26.21 -14.42
N LEU A 116 -32.44 25.00 -14.46
CA LEU A 116 -32.98 23.82 -13.78
C LEU A 116 -32.96 23.99 -12.26
N ALA A 117 -31.87 24.49 -11.69
CA ALA A 117 -31.78 24.72 -10.25
C ALA A 117 -32.71 25.83 -9.77
N ARG A 118 -32.89 26.90 -10.57
CA ARG A 118 -33.91 27.94 -10.29
C ARG A 118 -35.34 27.37 -10.26
N GLN A 119 -35.64 26.38 -11.10
CA GLN A 119 -36.94 25.69 -11.06
C GLN A 119 -37.06 24.76 -9.85
N ARG A 120 -35.99 24.06 -9.47
CA ARG A 120 -35.97 23.09 -8.38
C ARG A 120 -35.99 23.74 -7.00
N TYR A 121 -35.18 24.77 -6.78
CA TYR A 121 -35.07 25.49 -5.52
C TYR A 121 -35.84 26.80 -5.59
N LYS A 122 -37.17 26.70 -5.52
CA LYS A 122 -38.05 27.88 -5.47
C LYS A 122 -37.74 28.70 -4.21
N ASN A 123 -37.66 30.03 -4.36
CA ASN A 123 -37.31 30.99 -3.30
C ASN A 123 -35.87 30.88 -2.74
N ALA A 124 -34.97 30.18 -3.45
CA ALA A 124 -33.55 30.16 -3.11
C ALA A 124 -32.79 31.37 -3.67
N ARG A 125 -31.75 31.78 -2.96
CA ARG A 125 -30.78 32.78 -3.45
C ARG A 125 -29.59 32.04 -4.07
N PHE A 126 -29.18 32.45 -5.27
CA PHE A 126 -28.12 31.79 -6.03
C PHE A 126 -26.85 32.62 -6.06
N MET A 127 -25.72 32.04 -5.67
CA MET A 127 -24.40 32.68 -5.70
C MET A 127 -23.44 31.80 -6.49
N ALA A 128 -22.58 32.39 -7.31
CA ALA A 128 -21.47 31.70 -7.94
C ALA A 128 -20.29 31.58 -6.97
N TYR A 129 -19.62 30.44 -7.02
CA TYR A 129 -18.33 30.20 -6.40
C TYR A 129 -17.32 29.89 -7.51
N PHE A 130 -16.32 30.75 -7.68
CA PHE A 130 -15.34 30.66 -8.75
C PHE A 130 -13.95 30.34 -8.16
N PRO A 131 -13.59 29.06 -8.02
CA PRO A 131 -12.25 28.65 -7.61
C PRO A 131 -11.23 28.91 -8.72
N LEU A 132 -10.14 29.58 -8.38
CA LEU A 132 -8.97 29.79 -9.23
C LEU A 132 -7.74 29.15 -8.58
N LEU A 133 -7.10 28.25 -9.31
CA LEU A 133 -5.83 27.64 -8.93
C LEU A 133 -4.71 28.18 -9.84
N PRO A 134 -3.82 29.05 -9.34
CA PRO A 134 -2.62 29.49 -10.05
C PRO A 134 -1.74 28.32 -10.53
N ASP A 135 -1.67 27.23 -9.75
CA ASP A 135 -0.92 26.01 -10.09
C ASP A 135 -1.75 24.92 -10.80
N GLY A 136 -3.00 25.22 -11.19
CA GLY A 136 -3.87 24.24 -11.84
C GLY A 136 -3.34 23.79 -13.22
N HIS A 137 -2.66 24.69 -13.94
CA HIS A 137 -2.02 24.43 -15.23
C HIS A 137 -0.51 24.71 -15.19
N ILE A 138 0.20 24.14 -16.17
CA ILE A 138 1.65 24.25 -16.31
C ILE A 138 2.07 25.67 -16.74
N THR A 139 1.25 26.36 -17.52
CA THR A 139 1.52 27.70 -18.05
C THR A 139 0.37 28.65 -17.76
N ALA A 140 0.67 29.94 -17.64
CA ALA A 140 -0.34 30.98 -17.45
C ALA A 140 -1.28 31.09 -18.68
N ASP A 141 -0.76 30.92 -19.89
CA ASP A 141 -1.55 30.98 -21.14
C ASP A 141 -2.65 29.92 -21.20
N ALA A 142 -2.36 28.71 -20.68
CA ALA A 142 -3.36 27.64 -20.60
C ALA A 142 -4.50 28.02 -19.63
N LEU A 143 -4.17 28.62 -18.49
CA LEU A 143 -5.16 29.12 -17.53
C LEU A 143 -5.98 30.28 -18.14
N ILE A 144 -5.35 31.22 -18.82
CA ILE A 144 -6.03 32.34 -19.50
C ILE A 144 -7.00 31.81 -20.56
N SER A 145 -6.58 30.83 -21.35
CA SER A 145 -7.43 30.20 -22.38
C SER A 145 -8.70 29.59 -21.76
N GLN A 146 -8.58 28.97 -20.60
CA GLN A 146 -9.71 28.41 -19.87
C GLN A 146 -10.63 29.51 -19.28
N LEU A 147 -10.05 30.61 -18.76
CA LEU A 147 -10.84 31.76 -18.30
C LEU A 147 -11.63 32.40 -19.45
N GLU A 148 -11.05 32.51 -20.65
CA GLU A 148 -11.76 33.03 -21.82
C GLU A 148 -12.94 32.14 -22.23
N GLN A 149 -12.82 30.81 -22.16
CA GLN A 149 -13.95 29.89 -22.39
C GLN A 149 -15.09 30.14 -21.39
N TRP A 150 -14.76 30.29 -20.11
CA TRP A 150 -15.76 30.63 -19.08
C TRP A 150 -16.34 32.03 -19.26
N ARG A 151 -15.55 33.01 -19.71
CA ARG A 151 -16.04 34.34 -20.06
C ARG A 151 -17.11 34.27 -21.15
N HIS A 152 -16.88 33.47 -22.20
CA HIS A 152 -17.86 33.28 -23.27
C HIS A 152 -19.17 32.68 -22.74
N ALA A 153 -19.11 31.62 -21.93
CA ALA A 153 -20.29 31.00 -21.33
C ALA A 153 -21.07 31.94 -20.39
N LEU A 154 -20.36 32.66 -19.53
CA LEU A 154 -20.95 33.62 -18.61
C LEU A 154 -21.56 34.82 -19.35
N GLY A 155 -21.03 35.17 -20.52
CA GLY A 155 -21.58 36.21 -21.38
C GLY A 155 -22.96 35.87 -21.97
N LEU A 156 -23.33 34.57 -22.00
CA LEU A 156 -24.65 34.12 -22.45
C LEU A 156 -25.74 34.26 -21.36
N LEU A 157 -25.35 34.55 -20.10
CA LEU A 157 -26.31 34.73 -19.01
C LEU A 157 -27.02 36.08 -19.12
N THR A 158 -28.32 36.11 -18.80
CA THR A 158 -29.15 37.31 -18.88
C THR A 158 -28.84 38.30 -17.75
N SER A 159 -28.95 39.60 -18.05
CA SER A 159 -28.67 40.70 -17.12
C SER A 159 -29.76 40.95 -16.08
N GLN A 160 -30.94 40.33 -16.23
CA GLN A 160 -32.11 40.60 -15.37
C GLN A 160 -31.86 40.23 -13.91
N HIS A 161 -31.06 39.19 -13.66
CA HIS A 161 -30.66 38.75 -12.32
C HIS A 161 -29.17 38.35 -12.35
N PRO A 162 -28.24 39.32 -12.21
CA PRO A 162 -26.82 39.02 -12.22
C PRO A 162 -26.48 38.08 -11.06
N LEU A 163 -25.64 37.09 -11.33
CA LEU A 163 -25.20 36.12 -10.34
C LEU A 163 -24.06 36.74 -9.50
N PRO A 164 -24.23 36.98 -8.19
CA PRO A 164 -23.13 37.41 -7.34
C PRO A 164 -22.09 36.30 -7.26
N CYS A 165 -20.82 36.64 -7.24
CA CYS A 165 -19.73 35.67 -7.33
C CYS A 165 -18.70 35.87 -6.23
N LEU A 166 -18.39 34.78 -5.53
CA LEU A 166 -17.21 34.67 -4.67
C LEU A 166 -16.05 34.13 -5.51
N LEU A 167 -15.02 34.95 -5.70
CA LEU A 167 -13.77 34.51 -6.32
C LEU A 167 -12.84 34.00 -5.23
N ALA A 168 -12.42 32.74 -5.30
CA ALA A 168 -11.51 32.15 -4.34
C ALA A 168 -10.22 31.68 -5.02
N ILE A 169 -9.09 32.27 -4.63
CA ILE A 169 -7.77 31.92 -5.17
C ILE A 169 -7.07 30.97 -4.20
N TYR A 170 -6.75 29.77 -4.66
CA TYR A 170 -6.08 28.74 -3.88
C TYR A 170 -4.59 28.70 -4.18
N ALA A 171 -3.75 29.00 -3.20
CA ALA A 171 -2.30 28.93 -3.35
C ALA A 171 -1.64 28.44 -2.06
N GLN A 172 -0.42 27.90 -2.16
CA GLN A 172 0.39 27.63 -0.98
C GLN A 172 1.19 28.90 -0.64
N LEU A 173 0.78 29.59 0.42
CA LEU A 173 1.27 30.92 0.78
C LEU A 173 2.03 30.93 2.12
N SER A 174 1.89 29.88 2.92
CA SER A 174 2.74 29.62 4.08
C SER A 174 2.83 28.13 4.37
N GLN A 175 3.63 27.79 5.38
CA GLN A 175 3.71 26.42 5.92
C GLN A 175 2.82 26.23 7.15
N GLU A 176 1.91 27.16 7.45
CA GLU A 176 1.06 27.06 8.62
C GLU A 176 0.12 25.85 8.54
N ARG A 177 -0.11 25.22 9.70
CA ARG A 177 -0.99 24.07 9.88
C ARG A 177 -1.77 24.23 11.16
N LEU A 178 -3.09 24.05 11.11
CA LEU A 178 -3.89 23.93 12.32
C LEU A 178 -3.67 22.54 12.92
N SER A 179 -3.35 22.47 14.22
CA SER A 179 -3.04 21.21 14.90
C SER A 179 -4.23 20.26 14.98
N TRP A 180 -5.46 20.79 14.95
CA TRP A 180 -6.70 20.03 15.02
C TRP A 180 -7.31 19.72 13.64
N ASP A 181 -6.88 20.41 12.58
CA ASP A 181 -7.36 20.21 11.21
C ASP A 181 -6.27 20.61 10.20
N PRO A 182 -5.26 19.76 9.98
CA PRO A 182 -4.10 20.10 9.16
C PRO A 182 -4.44 20.26 7.67
N ASP A 183 -5.61 19.79 7.23
CA ASP A 183 -6.08 19.87 5.85
C ASP A 183 -6.95 21.10 5.55
N SER A 184 -7.28 21.89 6.58
CA SER A 184 -7.99 23.15 6.42
C SER A 184 -7.12 24.24 5.78
N ALA A 185 -7.73 25.06 4.91
CA ALA A 185 -7.09 26.26 4.40
C ALA A 185 -7.28 27.42 5.37
N ILE A 186 -6.27 28.29 5.47
CA ILE A 186 -6.38 29.56 6.17
C ILE A 186 -6.89 30.60 5.18
N TRP A 187 -8.11 31.09 5.42
CA TRP A 187 -8.79 32.03 4.54
C TRP A 187 -8.43 33.47 4.89
N SER A 188 -8.12 34.25 3.85
CA SER A 188 -7.96 35.70 3.91
C SER A 188 -8.97 36.34 2.97
N GLY A 189 -9.59 37.43 3.42
CA GLY A 189 -10.76 38.03 2.77
C GLY A 189 -12.04 37.79 3.57
N ASP A 190 -13.06 38.60 3.31
CA ASP A 190 -14.38 38.45 3.91
C ASP A 190 -15.30 37.70 2.94
N ALA A 191 -15.88 36.59 3.38
CA ALA A 191 -16.81 35.80 2.59
C ALA A 191 -18.21 36.42 2.69
N ASN A 192 -18.35 37.63 2.17
CA ASN A 192 -19.62 38.34 2.23
C ASN A 192 -20.65 37.61 1.37
N ILE A 193 -21.79 37.28 1.97
CA ILE A 193 -22.90 36.61 1.31
C ILE A 193 -24.06 37.56 1.00
N SER A 194 -23.88 38.86 1.25
CA SER A 194 -24.87 39.87 0.95
C SER A 194 -25.00 40.09 -0.57
N PHE A 195 -26.21 39.94 -1.09
CA PHE A 195 -26.47 40.04 -2.55
C PHE A 195 -26.61 41.49 -3.02
N SER A 196 -26.60 42.48 -2.12
CA SER A 196 -26.61 43.91 -2.47
C SER A 196 -25.22 44.48 -2.70
N HIS A 197 -24.17 43.70 -2.39
CA HIS A 197 -22.80 44.12 -2.51
C HIS A 197 -22.22 43.73 -3.89
N THR A 198 -21.65 44.70 -4.59
CA THR A 198 -20.91 44.49 -5.83
C THR A 198 -19.60 45.26 -5.74
N LEU A 199 -18.49 44.60 -6.04
CA LEU A 199 -17.16 45.20 -6.00
C LEU A 199 -16.49 45.14 -7.37
N SER A 200 -15.66 46.14 -7.66
CA SER A 200 -14.66 45.99 -8.71
C SER A 200 -13.56 45.02 -8.23
N LEU A 201 -12.88 44.36 -9.17
CA LEU A 201 -11.78 43.46 -8.83
C LEU A 201 -10.62 44.22 -8.14
N GLU A 202 -10.42 45.50 -8.47
CA GLU A 202 -9.43 46.35 -7.84
C GLU A 202 -9.78 46.68 -6.39
N ASP A 203 -11.05 47.05 -6.11
CA ASP A 203 -11.50 47.38 -4.76
C ASP A 203 -11.52 46.13 -3.87
N ALA A 204 -11.94 44.98 -4.43
CA ALA A 204 -11.87 43.70 -3.74
C ALA A 204 -10.42 43.32 -3.38
N ARG A 205 -9.46 43.58 -4.27
CA ARG A 205 -8.03 43.40 -4.00
C ARG A 205 -7.54 44.32 -2.88
N LYS A 206 -7.92 45.61 -2.90
CA LYS A 206 -7.54 46.56 -1.84
C LYS A 206 -8.07 46.11 -0.47
N ALA A 207 -9.34 45.70 -0.41
CA ALA A 207 -9.96 45.21 0.82
C ALA A 207 -9.26 43.93 1.36
N LEU A 208 -8.93 42.99 0.47
CA LEU A 208 -8.17 41.79 0.83
C LEU A 208 -6.81 42.13 1.45
N PHE A 209 -6.03 43.02 0.82
CA PHE A 209 -4.71 43.37 1.32
C PHE A 209 -4.75 44.19 2.61
N GLU A 210 -5.79 44.99 2.83
CA GLU A 210 -6.02 45.64 4.11
C GLU A 210 -6.22 44.60 5.23
N GLN A 211 -7.01 43.54 4.98
CA GLN A 211 -7.21 42.46 5.95
C GLN A 211 -5.92 41.64 6.17
N LEU A 212 -5.19 41.30 5.10
CA LEU A 212 -3.89 40.61 5.23
C LEU A 212 -2.88 41.45 6.03
N ARG A 213 -2.89 42.77 5.84
CA ARG A 213 -2.05 43.72 6.59
C ARG A 213 -2.44 43.84 8.06
N GLN A 214 -3.74 43.78 8.37
CA GLN A 214 -4.20 43.71 9.76
C GLN A 214 -3.77 42.40 10.44
N GLY A 215 -3.79 41.29 9.70
CA GLY A 215 -3.26 40.01 10.17
C GLY A 215 -1.75 40.03 10.44
N TYR A 216 -0.97 40.83 9.69
CA TYR A 216 0.47 41.05 9.92
C TYR A 216 0.79 41.66 11.30
N ALA A 217 -0.13 42.43 11.89
CA ALA A 217 0.09 43.07 13.20
C ALA A 217 0.08 42.09 14.39
N SER A 218 -0.03 40.78 14.14
CA SER A 218 -0.16 39.73 15.17
C SER A 218 1.14 38.98 15.51
N ASP A 219 2.32 39.44 15.05
CA ASP A 219 3.65 38.82 15.25
C ASP A 219 3.81 37.37 14.72
N SER A 220 2.87 36.85 13.93
CA SER A 220 3.00 35.52 13.30
C SER A 220 3.87 35.57 12.04
N LEU A 221 4.98 34.83 12.04
CA LEU A 221 5.85 34.65 10.85
C LEU A 221 5.07 34.10 9.65
N PHE A 222 4.07 33.25 9.87
CA PHE A 222 3.24 32.69 8.81
C PHE A 222 2.29 33.73 8.21
N ALA A 223 1.78 34.67 9.01
CA ALA A 223 0.98 35.78 8.51
C ALA A 223 1.82 36.71 7.61
N LEU A 224 3.09 36.96 7.98
CA LEU A 224 4.03 37.70 7.13
C LEU A 224 4.32 36.95 5.82
N GLN A 225 4.56 35.63 5.87
CA GLN A 225 4.73 34.81 4.67
C GLN A 225 3.52 34.89 3.74
N ARG A 226 2.30 34.75 4.30
CA ARG A 226 1.06 34.88 3.55
C ARG A 226 0.92 36.24 2.88
N TYR A 227 1.19 37.32 3.60
CA TYR A 227 1.13 38.68 3.03
C TYR A 227 2.12 38.82 1.86
N ALA A 228 3.39 38.47 2.08
CA ALA A 228 4.44 38.59 1.09
C ALA A 228 4.21 37.71 -0.14
N LEU A 229 3.79 36.45 0.04
CA LEU A 229 3.49 35.55 -1.08
C LEU A 229 2.19 35.93 -1.78
N SER A 230 1.19 36.48 -1.09
CA SER A 230 -0.01 37.03 -1.73
C SER A 230 0.33 38.23 -2.62
N GLU A 231 1.13 39.19 -2.15
CA GLU A 231 1.60 40.32 -2.95
C GLU A 231 2.31 39.83 -4.24
N ASN A 232 3.23 38.86 -4.10
CA ASN A 232 3.93 38.29 -5.26
C ASN A 232 3.00 37.51 -6.19
N LEU A 233 1.99 36.82 -5.65
CA LEU A 233 1.00 36.10 -6.43
C LEU A 233 0.19 37.06 -7.31
N PHE A 234 -0.34 38.13 -6.73
CA PHE A 234 -1.09 39.14 -7.50
C PHE A 234 -0.18 39.88 -8.49
N HIS A 235 1.07 40.17 -8.13
CA HIS A 235 2.05 40.74 -9.06
C HIS A 235 2.29 39.83 -10.28
N TRP A 236 2.46 38.53 -10.05
CA TRP A 236 2.60 37.55 -11.12
C TRP A 236 1.32 37.45 -11.98
N MET A 237 0.14 37.43 -11.37
CA MET A 237 -1.13 37.39 -12.10
C MET A 237 -1.37 38.66 -12.95
N ASP A 238 -0.92 39.83 -12.48
CA ASP A 238 -0.93 41.07 -13.24
C ASP A 238 0.03 40.98 -14.44
N LYS A 239 1.28 40.54 -14.20
CA LYS A 239 2.33 40.39 -15.23
C LYS A 239 1.95 39.42 -16.34
N THR A 240 1.29 38.33 -15.99
CA THR A 240 0.89 37.28 -16.95
C THR A 240 -0.43 37.59 -17.64
N GLY A 241 -1.21 38.57 -17.18
CA GLY A 241 -2.50 38.94 -17.74
C GLY A 241 -3.69 38.14 -17.21
N ILE A 242 -3.51 37.27 -16.21
CA ILE A 242 -4.59 36.53 -15.55
C ILE A 242 -5.58 37.49 -14.88
N MET A 243 -5.08 38.53 -14.18
CA MET A 243 -5.95 39.54 -13.57
C MET A 243 -6.80 40.29 -14.61
N ASN A 244 -6.25 40.57 -15.78
CA ASN A 244 -6.99 41.18 -16.87
C ASN A 244 -8.08 40.24 -17.41
N ALA A 245 -7.79 38.94 -17.57
CA ALA A 245 -8.78 37.94 -17.98
C ALA A 245 -9.94 37.83 -16.96
N LEU A 246 -9.62 37.81 -15.66
CA LEU A 246 -10.63 37.82 -14.59
C LEU A 246 -11.46 39.11 -14.61
N ASN A 247 -10.82 40.27 -14.77
CA ASN A 247 -11.51 41.55 -14.85
C ASN A 247 -12.54 41.55 -16.00
N LYS A 248 -12.17 41.04 -17.18
CA LYS A 248 -13.11 40.89 -18.31
C LYS A 248 -14.31 40.01 -17.99
N ILE A 249 -14.18 38.99 -17.14
CA ILE A 249 -15.30 38.15 -16.68
C ILE A 249 -16.25 38.97 -15.80
N PHE A 250 -15.74 39.68 -14.80
CA PHE A 250 -16.59 40.42 -13.85
C PHE A 250 -17.15 41.73 -14.40
N LEU A 251 -16.67 42.19 -15.56
CA LEU A 251 -17.29 43.25 -16.35
C LEU A 251 -18.54 42.79 -17.11
N LEU A 252 -18.78 41.49 -17.25
CA LEU A 252 -19.98 40.98 -17.90
C LEU A 252 -21.25 41.38 -17.13
N PRO A 253 -22.40 41.49 -17.81
CA PRO A 253 -23.65 41.87 -17.15
C PRO A 253 -24.27 40.73 -16.33
N GLY A 254 -24.06 39.46 -16.70
CA GLY A 254 -24.69 38.30 -16.07
C GLY A 254 -24.04 37.80 -14.77
N ILE A 255 -22.85 38.30 -14.41
CA ILE A 255 -22.11 37.92 -13.21
C ILE A 255 -21.49 39.17 -12.56
N LYS A 256 -21.50 39.24 -11.23
CA LYS A 256 -20.90 40.36 -10.49
C LYS A 256 -20.01 39.86 -9.37
N LEU A 257 -18.80 40.39 -9.28
CA LEU A 257 -17.91 40.07 -8.18
C LEU A 257 -18.51 40.63 -6.87
N ASN A 258 -18.62 39.76 -5.89
CA ASN A 258 -19.14 40.10 -4.57
C ASN A 258 -18.02 40.15 -3.53
N SER A 259 -17.16 39.12 -3.52
CA SER A 259 -16.00 39.03 -2.62
C SER A 259 -14.83 38.33 -3.31
N LEU A 260 -13.61 38.69 -2.89
CA LEU A 260 -12.36 38.05 -3.28
C LEU A 260 -11.73 37.42 -2.04
N LEU A 261 -11.45 36.13 -2.13
CA LEU A 261 -10.85 35.34 -1.08
C LEU A 261 -9.53 34.74 -1.55
N VAL A 262 -8.59 34.61 -0.64
CA VAL A 262 -7.34 33.87 -0.84
C VAL A 262 -7.25 32.78 0.21
N ALA A 263 -7.16 31.54 -0.25
CA ALA A 263 -6.94 30.37 0.59
C ALA A 263 -5.45 30.04 0.59
N ASP A 264 -4.82 30.17 1.75
CA ASP A 264 -3.52 29.57 2.02
C ASP A 264 -3.72 28.08 2.27
N TYR A 265 -3.57 27.30 1.19
CA TYR A 265 -3.70 25.86 1.22
C TYR A 265 -2.36 25.24 1.57
N GLY A 266 -2.08 25.21 2.86
CA GLY A 266 -0.76 24.90 3.34
C GLY A 266 -0.27 23.49 2.93
N THR A 267 -1.16 22.48 2.85
CA THR A 267 -0.83 21.08 2.47
C THR A 267 -0.23 20.97 1.08
N GLY A 268 -0.36 22.01 0.26
CA GLY A 268 0.23 22.10 -1.07
C GLY A 268 -0.55 21.29 -2.10
N PHE A 269 -0.11 21.38 -3.35
CA PHE A 269 -0.73 20.66 -4.46
C PHE A 269 0.04 19.39 -4.78
N VAL A 270 -0.58 18.44 -5.48
CA VAL A 270 0.10 17.19 -5.91
C VAL A 270 1.13 17.40 -7.03
N ARG A 271 1.17 18.60 -7.64
CA ARG A 271 2.12 18.96 -8.70
C ARG A 271 2.36 20.47 -8.74
N HIS A 272 3.53 20.88 -9.24
CA HIS A 272 3.83 22.28 -9.54
C HIS A 272 3.15 22.72 -10.84
N GLY A 273 2.61 23.94 -10.84
CA GLY A 273 2.06 24.61 -12.01
C GLY A 273 2.79 25.91 -12.32
N ALA A 274 2.07 26.82 -12.99
CA ALA A 274 2.64 28.06 -13.50
C ALA A 274 3.14 29.00 -12.40
N TRP A 275 2.44 29.06 -11.26
CA TRP A 275 2.83 29.90 -10.13
C TRP A 275 4.06 29.36 -9.41
N SER A 276 4.06 28.08 -9.05
CA SER A 276 5.20 27.40 -8.42
C SER A 276 6.47 27.51 -9.28
N ARG A 277 6.34 27.39 -10.61
CA ARG A 277 7.48 27.57 -11.52
C ARG A 277 7.99 28.99 -11.56
N TRP A 278 7.09 29.97 -11.60
CA TRP A 278 7.50 31.38 -11.55
C TRP A 278 8.21 31.73 -10.23
N LEU A 279 7.74 31.21 -9.11
CA LEU A 279 8.42 31.34 -7.81
C LEU A 279 9.82 30.72 -7.85
N GLN A 280 9.96 29.53 -8.44
CA GLN A 280 11.24 28.86 -8.57
C GLN A 280 12.21 29.65 -9.45
N GLU A 281 11.75 30.14 -10.60
CA GLU A 281 12.56 30.91 -11.55
C GLU A 281 12.99 32.26 -10.96
N ARG A 282 12.11 32.93 -10.20
CA ARG A 282 12.36 34.28 -9.69
C ARG A 282 13.12 34.30 -8.37
N PHE A 283 12.81 33.36 -7.48
CA PHE A 283 13.28 33.39 -6.09
C PHE A 283 13.98 32.09 -5.66
N GLY A 284 14.03 31.07 -6.52
CA GLY A 284 14.53 29.74 -6.13
C GLY A 284 13.62 29.01 -5.15
N LEU A 285 12.38 29.48 -4.97
CA LEU A 285 11.41 28.91 -4.04
C LEU A 285 10.53 27.89 -4.76
N LEU A 286 10.57 26.64 -4.32
CA LEU A 286 9.69 25.59 -4.79
C LEU A 286 8.80 25.11 -3.63
N PRO A 287 7.48 25.32 -3.68
CA PRO A 287 6.57 24.88 -2.61
C PRO A 287 6.61 23.36 -2.39
N VAL A 288 6.13 22.85 -1.26
CA VAL A 288 6.14 21.40 -0.98
C VAL A 288 4.91 20.74 -1.61
N LEU A 289 5.09 19.59 -2.26
CA LEU A 289 3.99 18.83 -2.84
C LEU A 289 3.24 17.98 -1.79
N SER A 290 1.92 17.89 -1.94
CA SER A 290 1.08 16.98 -1.16
C SER A 290 1.20 15.53 -1.67
N GLY A 291 1.18 14.57 -0.74
CA GLY A 291 1.20 13.14 -1.04
C GLY A 291 -0.12 12.55 -1.57
N SER A 292 -1.23 13.28 -1.48
CA SER A 292 -2.54 12.83 -1.99
C SER A 292 -3.41 13.99 -2.51
N GLY A 293 -4.27 13.69 -3.48
CA GLY A 293 -5.24 14.63 -4.04
C GLY A 293 -6.48 14.72 -3.16
N THR A 294 -6.48 15.66 -2.23
CA THR A 294 -7.62 16.02 -1.37
C THR A 294 -8.58 16.97 -2.10
N THR A 295 -9.87 16.89 -1.77
CA THR A 295 -10.87 17.90 -2.17
C THR A 295 -10.48 19.23 -1.54
N LEU A 296 -10.56 20.32 -2.31
CA LEU A 296 -10.21 21.64 -1.79
C LEU A 296 -11.21 22.07 -0.70
N PRO A 297 -10.74 22.64 0.43
CA PRO A 297 -11.63 23.09 1.49
C PRO A 297 -12.49 24.27 0.99
N PHE A 298 -13.72 24.38 1.49
CA PHE A 298 -14.60 25.52 1.25
C PHE A 298 -14.35 26.64 2.28
N PRO A 299 -14.65 27.92 1.95
CA PRO A 299 -14.61 28.99 2.93
C PRO A 299 -15.69 28.82 4.00
N GLN A 300 -15.38 29.21 5.24
CA GLN A 300 -16.37 29.23 6.32
C GLN A 300 -17.36 30.37 6.08
N ILE A 301 -18.61 30.02 5.78
CA ILE A 301 -19.68 31.00 5.55
C ILE A 301 -20.31 31.40 6.88
N HIS A 302 -20.10 32.65 7.29
CA HIS A 302 -20.73 33.21 8.48
C HIS A 302 -22.08 33.83 8.12
N ASN A 303 -23.17 33.09 8.30
CA ASN A 303 -24.53 33.54 8.04
C ASN A 303 -25.06 34.43 9.20
N SER A 304 -24.68 35.71 9.27
CA SER A 304 -25.23 36.63 10.27
C SER A 304 -26.72 36.97 10.05
N GLU A 305 -27.20 36.94 8.80
CA GLU A 305 -28.63 37.15 8.45
C GLU A 305 -29.56 36.00 8.90
N TYR A 306 -29.00 34.86 9.33
CA TYR A 306 -29.76 33.69 9.81
C TYR A 306 -29.42 33.41 11.28
N THR A 307 -29.37 34.45 12.09
CA THR A 307 -29.34 34.27 13.55
C THR A 307 -30.71 33.75 13.99
N LEU A 308 -30.79 32.45 14.23
CA LEU A 308 -31.95 31.83 14.85
C LEU A 308 -32.30 32.59 16.13
N THR A 309 -33.47 33.22 16.17
CA THR A 309 -34.14 33.55 17.44
C THR A 309 -34.12 32.27 18.27
N GLN A 310 -33.33 32.26 19.34
CA GLN A 310 -33.31 31.16 20.30
C GLN A 310 -34.73 31.00 20.83
N TYR A 311 -35.44 29.99 20.34
CA TYR A 311 -36.71 29.57 20.91
C TYR A 311 -36.38 29.05 22.31
N ASN A 312 -36.80 29.80 23.32
CA ASN A 312 -36.75 29.39 24.72
C ASN A 312 -37.99 28.53 24.98
N PRO A 313 -37.88 27.19 25.11
CA PRO A 313 -39.05 26.37 25.32
C PRO A 313 -39.49 26.50 26.78
N THR A 314 -40.36 27.47 27.05
CA THR A 314 -41.19 27.42 28.25
C THR A 314 -42.26 26.35 28.03
N GLY A 315 -42.23 25.31 28.86
CA GLY A 315 -43.40 24.52 29.19
C GLY A 315 -43.76 23.38 28.23
N GLY A 316 -42.93 22.33 28.20
CA GLY A 316 -43.35 21.03 27.72
C GLY A 316 -42.28 19.98 28.01
N LYS A 317 -42.50 19.11 29.01
CA LYS A 317 -41.58 18.00 29.28
C LYS A 317 -41.62 17.03 28.10
N VAL A 318 -40.71 17.21 27.15
CA VAL A 318 -40.37 16.19 26.15
C VAL A 318 -39.65 15.07 26.89
N VAL A 319 -40.33 13.94 27.08
CA VAL A 319 -39.67 12.71 27.53
C VAL A 319 -38.92 12.15 26.32
N TYR A 320 -37.62 12.44 26.27
CA TYR A 320 -36.73 11.77 25.33
C TYR A 320 -36.53 10.32 25.79
N GLU A 321 -37.04 9.35 25.03
CA GLU A 321 -36.50 7.99 25.12
C GLU A 321 -35.03 8.08 24.67
N LYS A 322 -34.11 7.88 25.63
CA LYS A 322 -32.68 7.80 25.35
C LYS A 322 -32.49 6.74 24.27
N PRO A 323 -31.82 7.02 23.15
CA PRO A 323 -31.46 5.97 22.21
C PRO A 323 -30.62 4.96 22.98
N ILE A 324 -31.04 3.69 23.01
CA ILE A 324 -30.18 2.63 23.50
C ILE A 324 -28.98 2.62 22.56
N LYS A 325 -27.87 3.25 22.99
CA LYS A 325 -26.59 3.26 22.28
C LYS A 325 -26.17 1.80 22.11
N LYS A 326 -26.50 1.19 20.96
CA LYS A 326 -26.00 -0.14 20.57
C LYS A 326 -24.59 -0.09 19.98
N TRP A 327 -24.02 1.11 19.80
CA TRP A 327 -22.65 1.31 19.33
C TRP A 327 -21.59 0.60 20.19
N PRO A 328 -21.62 0.61 21.55
CA PRO A 328 -20.71 -0.21 22.33
C PRO A 328 -20.81 -1.70 21.98
N VAL A 329 -22.02 -2.26 21.85
CA VAL A 329 -22.20 -3.69 21.51
C VAL A 329 -21.62 -4.02 20.13
N ARG A 330 -21.78 -3.11 19.15
CA ARG A 330 -21.25 -3.29 17.79
C ARG A 330 -19.73 -3.15 17.75
N LEU A 331 -19.17 -2.22 18.52
CA LEU A 331 -17.73 -2.01 18.64
C LEU A 331 -17.04 -3.19 19.34
N TRP A 332 -17.66 -3.72 20.40
CA TRP A 332 -17.22 -4.96 21.04
C TRP A 332 -17.31 -6.16 20.10
N GLY A 333 -18.33 -6.23 19.25
CA GLY A 333 -18.45 -7.26 18.20
C GLY A 333 -17.29 -7.22 17.20
N THR A 334 -16.91 -6.04 16.71
CA THR A 334 -15.77 -5.89 15.79
C THR A 334 -14.43 -6.24 16.46
N VAL A 335 -14.24 -5.84 17.71
CA VAL A 335 -13.03 -6.18 18.49
C VAL A 335 -12.93 -7.70 18.67
N LEU A 336 -14.05 -8.39 18.93
CA LEU A 336 -14.06 -9.84 19.10
C LEU A 336 -13.75 -10.59 17.79
N ILE A 337 -14.24 -10.11 16.64
CA ILE A 337 -13.90 -10.67 15.33
C ILE A 337 -12.41 -10.50 15.02
N ILE A 338 -11.84 -9.32 15.29
CA ILE A 338 -10.40 -9.06 15.13
C ILE A 338 -9.59 -10.00 16.03
N ALA A 339 -9.95 -10.10 17.31
CA ALA A 339 -9.28 -10.98 18.27
C ALA A 339 -9.35 -12.46 17.84
N LEU A 340 -10.50 -12.92 17.32
CA LEU A 340 -10.65 -14.28 16.80
C LEU A 340 -9.74 -14.50 15.58
N SER A 341 -9.68 -13.54 14.65
CA SER A 341 -8.81 -13.63 13.46
C SER A 341 -7.32 -13.65 13.84
N MET A 342 -6.91 -12.86 14.83
CA MET A 342 -5.55 -12.88 15.38
C MET A 342 -5.25 -14.23 16.04
N GLY A 343 -6.19 -14.78 16.81
CA GLY A 343 -6.06 -16.08 17.45
C GLY A 343 -5.89 -17.23 16.45
N VAL A 344 -6.68 -17.23 15.38
CA VAL A 344 -6.54 -18.22 14.29
C VAL A 344 -5.19 -18.06 13.59
N ALA A 345 -4.79 -16.84 13.25
CA ALA A 345 -3.48 -16.59 12.63
C ALA A 345 -2.32 -17.07 13.52
N ALA A 346 -2.32 -16.69 14.80
CA ALA A 346 -1.31 -17.11 15.77
C ALA A 346 -1.28 -18.64 15.95
N TRP A 347 -2.44 -19.30 16.02
CA TRP A 347 -2.52 -20.76 16.08
C TRP A 347 -1.88 -21.39 14.84
N THR A 348 -2.25 -20.96 13.65
CA THR A 348 -1.74 -21.54 12.39
C THR A 348 -0.22 -21.41 12.28
N GLU A 349 0.33 -20.24 12.63
CA GLU A 349 1.76 -20.00 12.67
C GLU A 349 2.47 -20.90 13.69
N MET A 350 1.91 -21.03 14.89
CA MET A 350 2.45 -21.90 15.93
C MET A 350 2.42 -23.38 15.53
N TYR A 351 1.33 -23.84 14.93
CA TYR A 351 1.18 -25.21 14.47
C TYR A 351 2.20 -25.55 13.40
N ARG A 352 2.33 -24.70 12.37
CA ARG A 352 3.32 -24.90 11.30
C ARG A 352 4.74 -24.85 11.84
N SER A 353 5.06 -23.89 12.71
CA SER A 353 6.38 -23.79 13.33
C SER A 353 6.74 -25.07 14.08
N LYS A 354 5.78 -25.67 14.79
CA LYS A 354 6.00 -26.94 15.50
C LYS A 354 6.24 -28.10 14.55
N GLN A 355 5.50 -28.19 13.45
CA GLN A 355 5.68 -29.24 12.43
C GLN A 355 7.08 -29.18 11.80
N VAL A 356 7.51 -28.01 11.37
CA VAL A 356 8.85 -27.82 10.76
C VAL A 356 9.95 -28.14 11.77
N GLN A 357 9.80 -27.70 13.03
CA GLN A 357 10.79 -28.00 14.07
C GLN A 357 10.89 -29.50 14.38
N LEU A 358 9.78 -30.23 14.38
CA LEU A 358 9.79 -31.69 14.56
C LEU A 358 10.53 -32.39 13.43
N LYS A 359 10.29 -31.97 12.17
CA LYS A 359 11.03 -32.50 11.02
C LYS A 359 12.52 -32.17 11.06
N LEU A 360 12.89 -30.95 11.46
CA LEU A 360 14.29 -30.55 11.65
C LEU A 360 14.98 -31.40 12.74
N GLN A 361 14.27 -31.65 13.85
CA GLN A 361 14.78 -32.50 14.92
C GLN A 361 14.90 -33.96 14.48
N GLN A 362 13.92 -34.49 13.74
CA GLN A 362 13.99 -35.83 13.18
C GLN A 362 15.17 -35.92 12.19
N PHE A 363 15.32 -34.93 11.32
CA PHE A 363 16.42 -34.85 10.38
C PHE A 363 17.77 -34.89 11.09
N SER A 364 17.97 -34.12 12.16
CA SER A 364 19.25 -34.12 12.88
C SER A 364 19.55 -35.45 13.59
N GLN A 365 18.52 -36.23 13.94
CA GLN A 365 18.65 -37.52 14.64
C GLN A 365 18.91 -38.72 13.72
N ILE A 366 18.57 -38.64 12.43
CA ILE A 366 18.81 -39.74 11.48
C ILE A 366 20.32 -39.93 11.28
N ASP A 367 20.79 -41.17 11.41
CA ASP A 367 22.19 -41.55 11.20
C ASP A 367 22.64 -41.24 9.76
N THR A 368 23.83 -40.69 9.63
CA THR A 368 24.50 -40.41 8.34
C THR A 368 24.78 -41.66 7.51
N ALA A 369 24.80 -42.86 8.11
CA ALA A 369 24.94 -44.12 7.38
C ALA A 369 23.64 -44.55 6.67
N ALA A 370 22.47 -44.09 7.15
CA ALA A 370 21.16 -44.38 6.57
C ALA A 370 20.79 -43.36 5.49
N TRP A 371 21.55 -43.38 4.38
CA TRP A 371 21.48 -42.38 3.32
C TRP A 371 20.07 -42.16 2.75
N GLN A 372 19.32 -43.24 2.51
CA GLN A 372 17.99 -43.15 1.93
C GLN A 372 17.02 -42.37 2.82
N ASP A 373 16.93 -42.73 4.10
CA ASP A 373 16.04 -42.07 5.07
C ASP A 373 16.42 -40.60 5.30
N LYS A 374 17.73 -40.31 5.26
CA LYS A 374 18.25 -38.94 5.41
C LYS A 374 17.89 -38.07 4.20
N PHE A 375 17.96 -38.61 2.99
CA PHE A 375 17.56 -37.92 1.77
C PHE A 375 16.04 -37.71 1.68
N ASP A 376 15.24 -38.69 2.07
CA ASP A 376 13.78 -38.56 2.12
C ASP A 376 13.36 -37.48 3.15
N ALA A 377 14.04 -37.43 4.30
CA ALA A 377 13.84 -36.38 5.30
C ALA A 377 14.28 -35.00 4.79
N LEU A 378 15.35 -34.93 3.99
CA LEU A 378 15.80 -33.69 3.35
C LEU A 378 14.75 -33.19 2.33
N ASP A 379 14.20 -34.08 1.51
CA ASP A 379 13.18 -33.72 0.50
C ASP A 379 11.92 -33.16 1.18
N ALA A 380 11.53 -33.72 2.33
CA ALA A 380 10.44 -33.20 3.13
C ALA A 380 10.72 -31.79 3.69
N LEU A 381 11.97 -31.47 4.03
CA LEU A 381 12.38 -30.12 4.48
C LEU A 381 12.45 -29.13 3.31
N GLU A 382 12.94 -29.55 2.14
CA GLU A 382 12.97 -28.73 0.93
C GLU A 382 11.55 -28.40 0.43
N TYR A 383 10.62 -29.35 0.52
CA TYR A 383 9.21 -29.12 0.25
C TYR A 383 8.63 -28.05 1.19
N ASP A 384 8.83 -28.19 2.51
CA ASP A 384 8.37 -27.21 3.49
C ASP A 384 9.00 -25.83 3.25
N ARG A 385 10.27 -25.78 2.85
CA ARG A 385 10.95 -24.54 2.47
C ARG A 385 10.24 -23.81 1.33
N GLN A 386 9.81 -24.55 0.29
CA GLN A 386 9.06 -23.95 -0.82
C GLN A 386 7.71 -23.36 -0.36
N GLU A 387 7.00 -24.06 0.53
CA GLU A 387 5.76 -23.52 1.11
C GLU A 387 6.01 -22.26 1.96
N LEU A 388 7.13 -22.21 2.70
CA LEU A 388 7.50 -21.06 3.52
C LEU A 388 7.90 -19.83 2.69
N LEU A 389 8.48 -20.00 1.50
CA LEU A 389 8.77 -18.88 0.58
C LEU A 389 7.48 -18.20 0.10
N ALA A 390 6.44 -18.98 -0.19
CA ALA A 390 5.11 -18.47 -0.52
C ALA A 390 4.43 -17.75 0.66
N CYS A 391 4.88 -18.01 1.90
CA CYS A 391 4.46 -17.29 3.10
C CYS A 391 5.22 -15.98 3.30
N GLN A 392 6.54 -15.96 3.05
CA GLN A 392 7.39 -14.78 3.27
C GLN A 392 6.98 -13.57 2.40
N ASN A 393 6.52 -13.83 1.16
CA ASN A 393 6.10 -12.79 0.22
C ASN A 393 4.65 -12.31 0.42
N ARG A 394 3.99 -12.66 1.54
CA ARG A 394 2.61 -12.24 1.83
C ARG A 394 2.54 -10.96 2.63
N LEU A 395 1.46 -10.21 2.42
CA LEU A 395 1.19 -8.96 3.11
C LEU A 395 1.10 -9.17 4.63
N ILE A 396 1.79 -8.31 5.39
CA ILE A 396 1.95 -8.38 6.84
C ILE A 396 0.61 -8.48 7.58
N PHE A 397 -0.44 -7.83 7.05
CA PHE A 397 -1.77 -7.82 7.66
C PHE A 397 -2.50 -9.17 7.63
N LEU A 398 -2.18 -10.06 6.68
CA LEU A 398 -2.86 -11.36 6.58
C LEU A 398 -2.45 -12.34 7.69
N ASN A 399 -1.24 -12.15 8.24
CA ASN A 399 -0.69 -12.97 9.32
C ASN A 399 -0.55 -12.20 10.63
N TRP A 400 -1.09 -10.97 10.71
CA TRP A 400 -1.00 -10.09 11.88
C TRP A 400 0.43 -9.86 12.41
N GLY A 401 1.44 -9.97 11.54
CA GLY A 401 2.85 -9.88 11.93
C GLY A 401 3.41 -11.10 12.68
N PHE A 402 2.64 -12.20 12.84
CA PHE A 402 3.10 -13.41 13.53
C PHE A 402 3.95 -14.35 12.65
N SER A 403 4.22 -14.00 11.40
CA SER A 403 4.94 -14.87 10.47
C SER A 403 6.37 -15.16 10.95
N ARG A 404 6.70 -16.46 11.06
CA ARG A 404 8.07 -16.93 11.35
C ARG A 404 8.76 -17.54 10.13
N CYS A 405 8.23 -17.30 8.94
CA CYS A 405 8.68 -17.98 7.72
C CYS A 405 10.16 -17.72 7.42
N ALA A 406 10.62 -16.46 7.52
CA ALA A 406 12.03 -16.13 7.30
C ALA A 406 12.97 -16.86 8.29
N GLN A 407 12.59 -16.93 9.57
CA GLN A 407 13.38 -17.62 10.59
C GLN A 407 13.45 -19.14 10.32
N LEU A 408 12.32 -19.76 9.97
CA LEU A 408 12.26 -21.19 9.67
C LEU A 408 13.04 -21.55 8.40
N ILE A 409 12.94 -20.72 7.35
CA ILE A 409 13.73 -20.88 6.13
C ILE A 409 15.23 -20.86 6.46
N SER A 410 15.69 -19.92 7.28
CA SER A 410 17.10 -19.85 7.68
C SER A 410 17.56 -21.11 8.43
N GLN A 411 16.71 -21.70 9.27
CA GLN A 411 17.04 -22.94 9.99
C GLN A 411 17.14 -24.15 9.03
N ILE A 412 16.21 -24.25 8.08
CA ILE A 412 16.24 -25.29 7.05
C ILE A 412 17.49 -25.12 6.18
N ASP A 413 17.80 -23.89 5.75
CA ASP A 413 18.98 -23.59 4.94
C ASP A 413 20.27 -24.01 5.67
N SER A 414 20.41 -23.67 6.95
CA SER A 414 21.58 -24.08 7.73
C SER A 414 21.72 -25.59 7.87
N ALA A 415 20.62 -26.31 8.14
CA ALA A 415 20.64 -27.76 8.30
C ALA A 415 20.93 -28.48 6.97
N THR A 416 20.38 -27.94 5.88
CA THR A 416 20.59 -28.44 4.53
C THR A 416 22.04 -28.25 4.11
N GLU A 417 22.60 -27.06 4.32
CA GLU A 417 23.99 -26.76 3.95
C GLU A 417 25.00 -27.62 4.76
N GLU A 418 24.76 -27.78 6.06
CA GLU A 418 25.59 -28.64 6.92
C GLU A 418 25.58 -30.10 6.42
N PHE A 419 24.40 -30.64 6.10
CA PHE A 419 24.30 -31.99 5.54
C PHE A 419 25.02 -32.11 4.20
N HIS A 420 24.85 -31.14 3.28
CA HIS A 420 25.56 -31.18 2.00
C HIS A 420 27.08 -31.22 2.19
N ARG A 421 27.63 -30.44 3.13
CA ARG A 421 29.07 -30.46 3.45
C ARG A 421 29.52 -31.81 4.01
N LEU A 422 28.78 -32.38 4.97
CA LEU A 422 29.09 -33.68 5.56
C LEU A 422 28.95 -34.81 4.54
N ALA A 423 27.94 -34.75 3.68
CA ALA A 423 27.71 -35.74 2.64
C ALA A 423 28.84 -35.75 1.61
N LEU A 424 29.28 -34.57 1.18
CA LEU A 424 30.44 -34.39 0.30
C LEU A 424 31.73 -34.88 0.96
N TYR A 425 31.93 -34.59 2.25
CA TYR A 425 33.09 -35.08 3.01
C TYR A 425 33.10 -36.61 3.12
N ASN A 426 31.97 -37.24 3.47
CA ASN A 426 31.89 -38.70 3.56
C ASN A 426 32.05 -39.39 2.18
N ALA A 427 31.62 -38.74 1.10
CA ALA A 427 31.85 -39.20 -0.27
C ALA A 427 33.34 -39.19 -0.67
N THR A 428 34.22 -38.54 0.09
CA THR A 428 35.67 -38.47 -0.18
C THR A 428 36.48 -39.63 0.40
N GLN A 429 35.84 -40.57 1.10
CA GLN A 429 36.54 -41.72 1.68
C GLN A 429 37.11 -42.64 0.58
N SER A 430 38.30 -43.19 0.85
CA SER A 430 39.04 -44.03 -0.10
C SER A 430 38.31 -45.34 -0.39
N LEU A 431 37.94 -45.58 -1.65
CA LEU A 431 37.27 -46.82 -2.08
C LEU A 431 38.26 -47.77 -2.75
N SER A 432 38.27 -49.04 -2.32
CA SER A 432 39.01 -50.13 -2.99
C SER A 432 38.06 -50.87 -3.93
N LEU A 433 38.19 -50.60 -5.23
CA LEU A 433 37.19 -50.98 -6.24
C LEU A 433 37.68 -52.01 -7.27
N PHE A 434 38.97 -52.36 -7.24
CA PHE A 434 39.65 -53.08 -8.32
C PHE A 434 40.51 -54.24 -7.80
N ALA A 435 40.55 -55.32 -8.57
CA ALA A 435 41.53 -56.39 -8.36
C ALA A 435 42.96 -55.92 -8.73
N PRO A 436 44.02 -56.59 -8.25
CA PRO A 436 45.40 -56.29 -8.62
C PRO A 436 45.59 -56.30 -10.14
N GLY A 437 46.28 -55.29 -10.70
CA GLY A 437 46.55 -55.17 -12.14
C GLY A 437 45.35 -54.83 -13.04
N GLU A 438 44.12 -54.90 -12.52
CA GLU A 438 42.90 -54.69 -13.30
C GLU A 438 42.31 -53.28 -13.13
N ALA A 439 41.52 -52.86 -14.12
CA ALA A 439 40.81 -51.58 -14.13
C ALA A 439 39.29 -51.74 -14.24
N ASP A 440 38.77 -52.96 -14.10
CA ASP A 440 37.33 -53.25 -14.09
C ASP A 440 36.78 -53.24 -12.66
N ILE A 441 35.65 -52.55 -12.47
CA ILE A 441 35.04 -52.40 -11.14
C ILE A 441 34.48 -53.74 -10.68
N ILE A 442 34.90 -54.20 -9.51
CA ILE A 442 34.41 -55.45 -8.92
C ILE A 442 32.88 -55.35 -8.71
N PRO A 443 32.07 -56.33 -9.16
CA PRO A 443 30.62 -56.27 -9.03
C PRO A 443 30.11 -56.02 -7.60
N SER A 444 30.79 -56.56 -6.59
CA SER A 444 30.41 -56.40 -5.17
C SER A 444 30.62 -54.99 -4.62
N THR A 445 31.48 -54.17 -5.23
CA THR A 445 31.77 -52.79 -4.78
C THR A 445 30.98 -51.73 -5.55
N GLN A 446 30.21 -52.15 -6.56
CA GLN A 446 29.33 -51.25 -7.32
C GLN A 446 28.24 -50.64 -6.44
N SER A 447 27.79 -51.32 -5.37
CA SER A 447 26.83 -50.76 -4.41
C SER A 447 27.36 -49.52 -3.70
N ASP A 448 28.66 -49.52 -3.38
CA ASP A 448 29.31 -48.43 -2.65
C ASP A 448 29.41 -47.18 -3.53
N LEU A 449 29.71 -47.36 -4.82
CA LEU A 449 29.66 -46.28 -5.81
C LEU A 449 28.24 -45.78 -6.07
N LYS A 450 27.25 -46.69 -6.13
CA LYS A 450 25.85 -46.31 -6.33
C LYS A 450 25.30 -45.50 -5.15
N ALA A 451 25.75 -45.76 -3.93
CA ALA A 451 25.38 -45.00 -2.75
C ALA A 451 25.81 -43.51 -2.83
N LEU A 452 26.81 -43.17 -3.65
CA LEU A 452 27.27 -41.78 -3.85
C LEU A 452 26.46 -41.01 -4.92
N ILE A 453 25.69 -41.71 -5.77
CA ILE A 453 24.94 -41.08 -6.87
C ILE A 453 23.98 -39.98 -6.37
N PRO A 454 23.19 -40.18 -5.29
CA PRO A 454 22.31 -39.13 -4.78
C PRO A 454 23.07 -37.85 -4.35
N VAL A 455 24.27 -38.01 -3.76
CA VAL A 455 25.14 -36.88 -3.36
C VAL A 455 25.57 -36.07 -4.58
N PHE A 456 25.99 -36.75 -5.65
CA PHE A 456 26.41 -36.08 -6.89
C PHE A 456 25.24 -35.36 -7.58
N LYS A 457 24.04 -35.97 -7.61
CA LYS A 457 22.86 -35.35 -8.21
C LYS A 457 22.40 -34.07 -7.52
N ARG A 458 22.53 -34.00 -6.19
CA ARG A 458 22.14 -32.82 -5.39
C ARG A 458 23.21 -31.72 -5.38
N SER A 459 24.43 -32.03 -5.78
CA SER A 459 25.56 -31.09 -5.85
C SER A 459 25.61 -30.35 -7.19
N THR A 460 24.58 -29.57 -7.51
CA THR A 460 24.32 -29.01 -8.85
C THR A 460 25.37 -28.01 -9.38
N ASN A 461 26.36 -27.62 -8.56
CA ASN A 461 27.43 -26.71 -8.96
C ASN A 461 28.83 -27.17 -8.50
N THR A 462 28.99 -28.46 -8.25
CA THR A 462 30.26 -29.05 -7.80
C THR A 462 30.82 -29.96 -8.87
N ARG A 463 32.08 -29.75 -9.25
CA ARG A 463 32.83 -30.73 -10.04
C ARG A 463 33.56 -31.67 -9.08
N PHE A 464 33.76 -32.92 -9.47
CA PHE A 464 34.39 -33.95 -8.65
C PHE A 464 35.67 -34.42 -9.33
N LEU A 465 36.78 -34.38 -8.61
CA LEU A 465 38.06 -34.93 -9.04
C LEU A 465 38.19 -36.37 -8.53
N ILE A 466 38.24 -37.32 -9.46
CA ILE A 466 38.45 -38.74 -9.22
C ILE A 466 39.94 -39.02 -9.38
N ILE A 467 40.62 -39.35 -8.29
CA ILE A 467 42.05 -39.66 -8.25
C ILE A 467 42.23 -41.17 -8.10
N GLY A 468 42.91 -41.78 -9.05
CA GLY A 468 43.35 -43.18 -8.96
C GLY A 468 44.73 -43.31 -8.36
N HIS A 469 44.89 -44.26 -7.45
CA HIS A 469 46.17 -44.66 -6.87
C HIS A 469 46.50 -46.12 -7.24
N ALA A 470 47.79 -46.42 -7.33
CA ALA A 470 48.32 -47.76 -7.47
C ALA A 470 49.21 -48.10 -6.26
N ASP A 471 49.39 -49.39 -5.99
CA ASP A 471 50.45 -49.82 -5.08
C ASP A 471 51.83 -49.67 -5.75
N ASN A 472 52.89 -49.92 -4.99
CA ASN A 472 54.27 -49.79 -5.46
C ASN A 472 54.76 -51.03 -6.24
N THR A 473 53.86 -51.94 -6.61
CA THR A 473 54.25 -53.15 -7.35
C THR A 473 54.34 -52.85 -8.86
N GLY A 474 55.41 -53.32 -9.51
CA GLY A 474 55.64 -53.09 -10.94
C GLY A 474 56.33 -51.75 -11.26
N SER A 475 56.33 -51.36 -12.53
CA SER A 475 56.99 -50.13 -12.98
C SER A 475 56.12 -48.89 -12.77
N HIS A 476 56.73 -47.78 -12.36
CA HIS A 476 56.07 -46.48 -12.20
C HIS A 476 55.20 -46.06 -13.41
N GLN A 477 55.70 -46.23 -14.64
CA GLN A 477 54.95 -45.88 -15.85
C GLN A 477 53.65 -46.68 -15.99
N ASN A 478 53.69 -47.98 -15.71
CA ASN A 478 52.50 -48.84 -15.74
C ASN A 478 51.51 -48.45 -14.64
N ASN A 479 52.00 -48.09 -13.45
CA ASN A 479 51.16 -47.64 -12.33
C ASN A 479 50.46 -46.31 -12.61
N MET A 480 51.13 -45.38 -13.30
CA MET A 480 50.52 -44.13 -13.78
C MET A 480 49.40 -44.40 -14.79
N GLN A 481 49.62 -45.28 -15.77
CA GLN A 481 48.60 -45.62 -16.75
C GLN A 481 47.43 -46.40 -16.14
N LEU A 482 47.70 -47.34 -15.24
CA LEU A 482 46.69 -48.16 -14.56
C LEU A 482 45.80 -47.30 -13.65
N SER A 483 46.40 -46.44 -12.84
CA SER A 483 45.66 -45.54 -11.95
C SER A 483 44.78 -44.57 -12.73
N LYS A 484 45.25 -44.03 -13.86
CA LYS A 484 44.42 -43.17 -14.74
C LYS A 484 43.24 -43.93 -15.34
N ARG A 485 43.47 -45.14 -15.86
CA ARG A 485 42.40 -46.00 -16.41
C ARG A 485 41.34 -46.30 -15.36
N ARG A 486 41.74 -46.64 -14.14
CA ARG A 486 40.81 -46.85 -13.01
C ARG A 486 39.94 -45.64 -12.74
N ALA A 487 40.53 -44.44 -12.69
CA ALA A 487 39.77 -43.20 -12.51
C ALA A 487 38.78 -42.97 -13.67
N ASP A 488 39.19 -43.24 -14.91
CA ASP A 488 38.30 -43.18 -16.09
C ASP A 488 37.14 -44.18 -16.01
N THR A 489 37.40 -45.43 -15.59
CA THR A 489 36.36 -46.45 -15.41
C THR A 489 35.33 -46.03 -14.36
N VAL A 490 35.78 -45.49 -13.20
CA VAL A 490 34.86 -44.99 -12.17
C VAL A 490 34.00 -43.86 -12.71
N ARG A 491 34.60 -42.89 -13.42
CA ARG A 491 33.83 -41.81 -14.06
C ARG A 491 32.76 -42.36 -14.98
N ASP A 492 33.14 -43.24 -15.91
CA ASP A 492 32.24 -43.71 -16.96
C ASP A 492 31.10 -44.56 -16.35
N PHE A 493 31.40 -45.33 -15.29
CA PHE A 493 30.39 -45.99 -14.47
C PHE A 493 29.42 -45.01 -13.81
N LEU A 494 29.94 -43.96 -13.15
CA LEU A 494 29.11 -42.95 -12.48
C LEU A 494 28.24 -42.19 -13.48
N VAL A 495 28.75 -41.85 -14.66
CA VAL A 495 27.98 -41.21 -15.75
C VAL A 495 26.85 -42.14 -16.20
N ALA A 496 27.14 -43.41 -16.47
CA ALA A 496 26.15 -44.38 -16.93
C ALA A 496 25.03 -44.64 -15.91
N GLN A 497 25.37 -44.68 -14.62
CA GLN A 497 24.40 -44.98 -13.55
C GLN A 497 23.63 -43.73 -13.08
N SER A 498 24.27 -42.57 -13.05
CA SER A 498 23.64 -41.33 -12.55
C SER A 498 22.89 -40.56 -13.63
N GLY A 499 23.31 -40.67 -14.89
CA GLY A 499 22.86 -39.81 -15.99
C GLY A 499 23.45 -38.39 -15.94
N LEU A 500 24.43 -38.16 -15.07
CA LEU A 500 25.07 -36.85 -14.95
C LEU A 500 26.06 -36.60 -16.11
N PRO A 501 26.24 -35.34 -16.53
CA PRO A 501 27.18 -34.97 -17.58
C PRO A 501 28.62 -35.40 -17.28
N LYS A 502 29.39 -35.84 -18.28
CA LYS A 502 30.76 -36.35 -18.09
C LYS A 502 31.74 -35.31 -17.54
N ASP A 503 31.52 -34.03 -17.86
CA ASP A 503 32.35 -32.89 -17.49
C ASP A 503 32.31 -32.54 -16.00
N ILE A 504 31.33 -33.04 -15.24
CA ILE A 504 31.32 -32.86 -13.79
C ILE A 504 32.36 -33.74 -13.09
N PHE A 505 32.84 -34.80 -13.76
CA PHE A 505 33.78 -35.78 -13.19
C PHE A 505 35.14 -35.69 -13.90
N ILE A 506 36.09 -35.04 -13.24
CA ILE A 506 37.48 -34.90 -13.68
C ILE A 506 38.27 -36.11 -13.19
N THR A 507 39.21 -36.62 -13.96
CA THR A 507 39.96 -37.84 -13.61
C THR A 507 41.46 -37.59 -13.63
N GLN A 508 42.17 -38.13 -12.64
CA GLN A 508 43.62 -38.03 -12.53
C GLN A 508 44.18 -39.38 -12.04
N GLY A 509 45.30 -39.82 -12.62
CA GLY A 509 46.07 -40.95 -12.10
C GLY A 509 47.35 -40.44 -11.47
N VAL A 510 47.68 -40.86 -10.26
CA VAL A 510 48.91 -40.48 -9.56
C VAL A 510 49.87 -41.66 -9.34
N GLY A 511 49.51 -42.84 -9.85
CA GLY A 511 50.31 -44.05 -9.72
C GLY A 511 50.62 -44.37 -8.26
N ASP A 512 51.86 -44.73 -8.00
CA ASP A 512 52.42 -45.08 -6.70
C ASP A 512 53.03 -43.88 -5.94
N THR A 513 52.90 -42.66 -6.47
CA THR A 513 53.59 -41.47 -5.92
C THR A 513 53.00 -40.95 -4.61
N GLN A 514 51.77 -41.34 -4.28
CA GLN A 514 51.03 -40.89 -3.09
C GLN A 514 50.49 -42.08 -2.28
N PRO A 515 51.36 -42.91 -1.68
CA PRO A 515 50.94 -44.06 -0.89
C PRO A 515 50.34 -43.62 0.45
N MET A 516 49.26 -44.30 0.87
CA MET A 516 48.65 -44.10 2.18
C MET A 516 49.51 -44.72 3.29
N THR A 517 50.17 -45.84 2.97
CA THR A 517 51.13 -46.52 3.84
C THR A 517 52.32 -46.98 3.00
N ARG A 518 53.52 -46.94 3.58
CA ARG A 518 54.76 -47.43 2.94
C ARG A 518 55.13 -48.86 3.34
N GLU A 519 54.26 -49.52 4.11
CA GLU A 519 54.49 -50.90 4.49
C GLU A 519 54.35 -51.82 3.27
N ASP A 520 55.17 -52.86 3.22
CA ASP A 520 55.12 -53.86 2.16
C ASP A 520 54.35 -55.09 2.66
N SER A 521 53.02 -54.99 2.61
CA SER A 521 52.10 -56.07 2.99
C SER A 521 50.86 -56.04 2.12
N ASP A 522 50.19 -57.18 1.94
CA ASP A 522 48.96 -57.27 1.14
C ASP A 522 47.88 -56.28 1.64
N ALA A 523 47.79 -56.08 2.96
CA ALA A 523 46.88 -55.13 3.57
C ALA A 523 47.25 -53.66 3.23
N ALA A 524 48.55 -53.33 3.18
CA ALA A 524 49.03 -52.01 2.78
C ALA A 524 48.83 -51.77 1.27
N HIS A 525 49.08 -52.78 0.44
CA HIS A 525 48.83 -52.73 -1.00
C HIS A 525 47.34 -52.53 -1.30
N LEU A 526 46.46 -53.22 -0.57
CA LEU A 526 45.00 -53.00 -0.66
C LEU A 526 44.60 -51.56 -0.32
N LYS A 527 45.20 -50.95 0.70
CA LYS A 527 44.96 -49.54 1.06
C LYS A 527 45.51 -48.58 0.00
N ASN A 528 46.62 -48.91 -0.64
CA ASN A 528 47.23 -48.07 -1.67
C ASN A 528 46.51 -48.15 -3.03
N ARG A 529 45.83 -49.28 -3.34
CA ARG A 529 44.95 -49.44 -4.50
C ARG A 529 43.57 -48.83 -4.27
N ARG A 530 43.50 -47.50 -4.17
CA ARG A 530 42.27 -46.77 -3.86
C ARG A 530 41.88 -45.77 -4.94
N ILE A 531 40.61 -45.40 -4.91
CA ILE A 531 40.06 -44.22 -5.58
C ILE A 531 39.68 -43.21 -4.52
N GLU A 532 40.07 -41.96 -4.74
CA GLU A 532 39.60 -40.81 -3.97
C GLU A 532 38.70 -39.95 -4.86
N ILE A 533 37.58 -39.47 -4.33
CA ILE A 533 36.66 -38.57 -5.04
C ILE A 533 36.58 -37.27 -4.27
N ILE A 534 37.17 -36.20 -4.80
CA ILE A 534 37.31 -34.92 -4.11
C ILE A 534 36.36 -33.90 -4.75
N PRO A 535 35.45 -33.26 -3.99
CA PRO A 535 34.66 -32.16 -4.50
C PRO A 535 35.56 -30.93 -4.74
N LEU A 536 35.57 -30.45 -5.97
CA LEU A 536 36.17 -29.18 -6.35
C LEU A 536 35.14 -28.08 -6.06
N ILE A 537 35.05 -27.71 -4.79
CA ILE A 537 34.26 -26.58 -4.35
C ILE A 537 34.91 -25.33 -4.96
N GLN A 538 34.19 -24.61 -5.82
CA GLN A 538 34.57 -23.25 -6.16
C GLN A 538 34.41 -22.43 -4.89
N ASN A 539 35.51 -22.31 -4.16
CA ASN A 539 35.64 -21.35 -3.09
C ASN A 539 35.36 -19.97 -3.69
N HIS A 540 34.15 -19.46 -3.50
CA HIS A 540 33.88 -18.04 -3.56
C HIS A 540 34.56 -17.44 -2.31
N LEU A 541 35.89 -17.42 -2.32
CA LEU A 541 36.68 -16.65 -1.39
C LEU A 541 36.39 -15.19 -1.70
N ILE A 542 35.47 -14.63 -0.91
CA ILE A 542 35.58 -13.36 -0.21
C ILE A 542 36.19 -12.24 -1.07
N ASN A 543 35.33 -11.41 -1.64
CA ASN A 543 35.59 -9.97 -1.71
C ASN A 543 34.91 -9.30 -0.52
#